data_AF-A0A536G778-F1
#
_entry.id   AF-A0A536G778-F1
#
_cell.length_a   1.000
_cell.length_b   1.000
_cell.length_c   1.000
_cell.angle_alpha   90.00
_cell.angle_beta   90.00
_cell.angle_gamma   90.00
#
_symmetry.space_group_name_H-M   'P 1'
#
loop_
_entity.id
_entity.type
_entity.pdbx_description
1 polymer ?
#
loop_
_entity_poly.entity_id
_entity_poly.type
_entity_poly.pdbx_seq_one_letter_code
_entity_poly.pdbx_strand_id
1 'polypeptide(L)'
;MPSLFTSESVAEGHPDKLADQISDAILDAILAKDPLARVACEAIVTTGLVIVVGEITTDCYVDIPRIIRQTVREVGYTRAKYGFDAETCGVVSSIDEQSPDIAQGVDVGGAGDSGMMFGFACDETPELMPLPIMLAHRLARRLAEVRRNKTLSYLRPDGKVQVTVRYGDDGSPSGVDNVVLSTQHHDEIDAEQMRADIAEHVIAAVVPVEMRSGQVRTFINPTGRFVIGGPVAD
;
A
#
# COMPACT_ATOMS: atom_id res chain seq x y z
N MET A 1 -5.53 29.26 -14.65
CA MET A 1 -4.38 28.80 -15.46
C MET A 1 -4.44 27.28 -15.46
N PRO A 2 -4.32 26.63 -16.61
CA PRO A 2 -4.23 25.17 -16.66
C PRO A 2 -3.03 24.71 -15.84
N SER A 3 -3.24 23.70 -14.99
CA SER A 3 -2.21 23.18 -14.09
C SER A 3 -2.10 21.66 -14.20
N LEU A 4 -0.98 21.13 -13.73
CA LEU A 4 -0.74 19.70 -13.61
C LEU A 4 -0.62 19.38 -12.12
N PHE A 5 -1.37 18.39 -11.66
CA PHE A 5 -1.25 17.88 -10.30
C PHE A 5 -0.99 16.38 -10.33
N THR A 6 -0.12 15.92 -9.44
CA THR A 6 0.34 14.53 -9.41
C THR A 6 0.11 13.93 -8.04
N SER A 7 -0.36 12.69 -8.01
CA SER A 7 -0.39 11.88 -6.80
C SER A 7 0.08 10.47 -7.10
N GLU A 8 0.51 9.77 -6.06
CA GLU A 8 1.03 8.41 -6.16
C GLU A 8 0.36 7.46 -5.18
N SER A 9 0.55 6.17 -5.40
CA SER A 9 0.13 5.09 -4.54
C SER A 9 1.05 3.90 -4.74
N VAL A 10 1.09 3.02 -3.75
CA VAL A 10 1.86 1.78 -3.80
C VAL A 10 0.94 0.58 -3.66
N ALA A 11 1.35 -0.55 -4.22
CA ALA A 11 0.66 -1.82 -4.06
C ALA A 11 0.81 -2.34 -2.61
N GLU A 12 -0.08 -3.23 -2.21
CA GLU A 12 -0.07 -3.89 -0.90
C GLU A 12 1.24 -4.66 -0.58
N GLY A 13 2.05 -4.97 -1.59
CA GLY A 13 3.35 -5.62 -1.41
C GLY A 13 4.52 -4.68 -1.19
N HIS A 14 4.35 -3.36 -1.29
CA HIS A 14 5.41 -2.41 -0.96
C HIS A 14 5.86 -2.62 0.49
N PRO A 15 7.18 -2.60 0.81
CA PRO A 15 7.67 -2.93 2.16
C PRO A 15 7.06 -2.04 3.24
N ASP A 16 6.98 -0.73 3.02
CA ASP A 16 6.31 0.17 3.98
C ASP A 16 4.82 -0.16 4.15
N LYS A 17 4.11 -0.44 3.05
CA LYS A 17 2.67 -0.79 3.13
C LYS A 17 2.46 -2.17 3.76
N LEU A 18 3.43 -3.07 3.63
CA LEU A 18 3.44 -4.36 4.32
C LEU A 18 3.65 -4.17 5.82
N ALA A 19 4.53 -3.26 6.23
CA ALA A 19 4.69 -2.87 7.63
C ALA A 19 3.38 -2.33 8.22
N ASP A 20 2.73 -1.38 7.54
CA ASP A 20 1.41 -0.85 7.94
C ASP A 20 0.40 -1.98 8.15
N GLN A 21 0.28 -2.90 7.18
CA GLN A 21 -0.67 -4.02 7.26
C GLN A 21 -0.35 -4.99 8.41
N ILE A 22 0.92 -5.18 8.75
CA ILE A 22 1.32 -6.02 9.88
C ILE A 22 0.91 -5.36 11.19
N SER A 23 1.20 -4.05 11.35
CA SER A 23 0.81 -3.28 12.52
C SER A 23 -0.71 -3.29 12.73
N ASP A 24 -1.48 -2.99 11.68
CA ASP A 24 -2.94 -2.98 11.73
C ASP A 24 -3.54 -4.38 11.95
N ALA A 25 -2.94 -5.44 11.40
CA ALA A 25 -3.42 -6.80 11.64
C ALA A 25 -3.25 -7.24 13.11
N ILE A 26 -2.20 -6.77 13.78
CA ILE A 26 -1.99 -7.01 15.21
C ILE A 26 -3.01 -6.20 16.02
N LEU A 27 -3.22 -4.92 15.67
CA LEU A 27 -4.26 -4.07 16.25
C LEU A 27 -5.65 -4.73 16.17
N ASP A 28 -6.06 -5.16 14.97
CA ASP A 28 -7.35 -5.81 14.73
C ASP A 28 -7.52 -7.09 15.56
N ALA A 29 -6.47 -7.91 15.64
CA ALA A 29 -6.51 -9.16 16.40
C ALA A 29 -6.68 -8.93 17.91
N ILE A 30 -6.15 -7.83 18.43
CA ILE A 30 -6.28 -7.42 19.83
C ILE A 30 -7.67 -6.82 20.06
N LEU A 31 -8.07 -5.81 19.28
CA LEU A 31 -9.35 -5.12 19.44
C LEU A 31 -10.56 -6.04 19.25
N ALA A 32 -10.43 -7.10 18.47
CA ALA A 32 -11.47 -8.13 18.33
C ALA A 32 -11.76 -8.89 19.64
N LYS A 33 -10.82 -8.92 20.58
CA LYS A 33 -10.95 -9.61 21.88
C LYS A 33 -11.06 -8.63 23.06
N ASP A 34 -10.35 -7.52 22.98
CA ASP A 34 -10.29 -6.47 23.97
C ASP A 34 -10.47 -5.11 23.31
N PRO A 35 -11.72 -4.63 23.17
CA PRO A 35 -12.03 -3.35 22.51
C PRO A 35 -11.51 -2.11 23.23
N LEU A 36 -11.04 -2.26 24.48
CA LEU A 36 -10.48 -1.16 25.28
C LEU A 36 -8.95 -1.20 25.32
N ALA A 37 -8.33 -2.16 24.64
CA ALA A 37 -6.88 -2.25 24.53
C ALA A 37 -6.27 -0.98 23.95
N ARG A 38 -5.04 -0.71 24.38
CA ARG A 38 -4.20 0.36 23.84
C ARG A 38 -3.07 -0.25 23.06
N VAL A 39 -2.93 0.15 21.80
CA VAL A 39 -2.00 -0.47 20.88
C VAL A 39 -1.26 0.61 20.11
N ALA A 40 0.03 0.74 20.38
CA ALA A 40 1.00 1.44 19.56
C ALA A 40 1.96 0.39 18.99
N CYS A 41 1.56 -0.25 17.89
CA CYS A 41 2.29 -1.36 17.29
C CYS A 41 3.04 -0.88 16.06
N GLU A 42 4.37 -0.93 16.10
CA GLU A 42 5.24 -0.54 14.99
C GLU A 42 5.86 -1.79 14.34
N ALA A 43 5.91 -1.81 13.02
CA ALA A 43 6.51 -2.88 12.26
C ALA A 43 7.67 -2.36 11.41
N ILE A 44 8.80 -3.07 11.45
CA ILE A 44 9.95 -2.86 10.58
C ILE A 44 10.12 -4.12 9.77
N VAL A 45 10.19 -3.99 8.45
CA VAL A 45 10.37 -5.11 7.54
C VAL A 45 11.64 -4.90 6.74
N THR A 46 12.49 -5.92 6.69
CA THR A 46 13.73 -5.90 5.91
C THR A 46 14.06 -7.31 5.42
N THR A 47 15.22 -7.51 4.79
CA THR A 47 15.59 -8.77 4.14
C THR A 47 15.51 -9.95 5.12
N GLY A 48 14.48 -10.80 4.93
CA GLY A 48 14.27 -12.01 5.72
C GLY A 48 13.86 -11.78 7.19
N LEU A 49 13.47 -10.57 7.58
CA LEU A 49 13.15 -10.23 8.97
C LEU A 49 11.94 -9.30 9.08
N VAL A 50 11.05 -9.61 10.02
CA VAL A 50 10.04 -8.69 10.56
C VAL A 50 10.38 -8.43 12.03
N ILE A 51 10.47 -7.15 12.41
CA ILE A 51 10.58 -6.73 13.80
C ILE A 51 9.31 -5.98 14.16
N VAL A 52 8.65 -6.40 15.24
CA VAL A 52 7.53 -5.67 15.82
C VAL A 52 7.94 -5.09 17.17
N VAL A 53 7.72 -3.79 17.34
CA VAL A 53 8.06 -3.03 18.53
C VAL A 53 6.90 -2.12 18.96
N GLY A 54 7.03 -1.49 20.11
CA GLY A 54 6.08 -0.49 20.62
C GLY A 54 5.37 -0.94 21.89
N GLU A 55 4.26 -0.29 22.19
CA GLU A 55 3.58 -0.40 23.49
C GLU A 55 2.16 -0.95 23.34
N ILE A 56 1.88 -2.07 23.99
CA ILE A 56 0.56 -2.72 23.97
C ILE A 56 0.10 -3.00 25.40
N THR A 57 -1.06 -2.44 25.75
CA THR A 57 -1.77 -2.73 27.00
C THR A 57 -3.10 -3.39 26.67
N THR A 58 -3.25 -4.65 27.05
CA THR A 58 -4.45 -5.46 26.78
C THR A 58 -4.57 -6.61 27.79
N ASP A 59 -5.80 -7.07 28.03
CA ASP A 59 -6.10 -8.26 28.84
C ASP A 59 -6.09 -9.57 28.02
N CYS A 60 -5.83 -9.49 26.71
CA CYS A 60 -5.89 -10.64 25.81
C CYS A 60 -4.51 -11.13 25.35
N TYR A 61 -4.46 -12.38 24.88
CA TYR A 61 -3.29 -12.92 24.18
C TYR A 61 -3.55 -13.00 22.68
N VAL A 62 -2.57 -12.57 21.89
CA VAL A 62 -2.50 -12.76 20.44
C VAL A 62 -1.18 -13.39 20.03
N ASP A 63 -1.23 -14.25 19.02
CA ASP A 63 -0.07 -14.95 18.48
C ASP A 63 0.54 -14.10 17.35
N ILE A 64 1.41 -13.17 17.75
CA ILE A 64 2.03 -12.18 16.85
C ILE A 64 2.77 -12.85 15.69
N PRO A 65 3.64 -13.86 15.90
CA PRO A 65 4.29 -14.54 14.78
C PRO A 65 3.30 -15.13 13.78
N ARG A 66 2.21 -15.75 14.24
CA ARG A 66 1.19 -16.32 13.34
C ARG A 66 0.45 -15.23 12.56
N ILE A 67 0.12 -14.11 13.20
CA ILE A 67 -0.53 -12.96 12.53
C ILE A 67 0.38 -12.41 11.44
N ILE A 68 1.64 -12.11 11.76
CA ILE A 68 2.63 -11.61 10.78
C ILE A 68 2.73 -12.55 9.59
N ARG A 69 2.92 -13.85 9.82
CA ARG A 69 3.05 -14.84 8.73
C ARG A 69 1.78 -14.92 7.89
N GLN A 70 0.61 -14.81 8.50
CA GLN A 70 -0.65 -14.80 7.76
C GLN A 70 -0.78 -13.54 6.90
N THR A 71 -0.51 -12.36 7.43
CA THR A 71 -0.55 -11.09 6.70
C THR A 71 0.42 -11.12 5.51
N VAL A 72 1.67 -11.54 5.72
CA VAL A 72 2.68 -11.66 4.66
C VAL A 72 2.24 -12.66 3.57
N ARG A 73 1.64 -13.79 3.97
CA ARG A 73 1.10 -14.80 3.03
C ARG A 73 -0.06 -14.25 2.21
N GLU A 74 -0.97 -13.51 2.84
CA GLU A 74 -2.13 -12.90 2.20
C GLU A 74 -1.73 -11.85 1.18
N VAL A 75 -0.72 -11.01 1.48
CA VAL A 75 -0.12 -10.08 0.51
C VAL A 75 0.50 -10.82 -0.69
N GLY A 76 1.03 -12.03 -0.47
CA GLY A 76 1.49 -12.93 -1.54
C GLY A 76 2.97 -13.25 -1.50
N TYR A 77 3.69 -12.83 -0.46
CA TYR A 77 5.08 -13.21 -0.20
C TYR A 77 5.16 -14.62 0.36
N THR A 78 5.12 -15.59 -0.56
CA THR A 78 4.99 -17.03 -0.25
C THR A 78 6.19 -17.85 -0.71
N ARG A 79 7.20 -17.20 -1.29
CA ARG A 79 8.40 -17.83 -1.84
C ARG A 79 9.53 -16.83 -1.78
N ALA A 80 10.69 -17.24 -1.24
CA ALA A 80 11.88 -16.39 -1.17
C ALA A 80 12.27 -15.71 -2.52
N LYS A 81 11.97 -16.34 -3.66
CA LYS A 81 12.21 -15.75 -5.00
C LYS A 81 11.43 -14.46 -5.27
N TYR A 82 10.37 -14.17 -4.52
CA TYR A 82 9.59 -12.94 -4.62
C TYR A 82 10.20 -11.79 -3.82
N GLY A 83 11.30 -12.05 -3.10
CA GLY A 83 11.98 -11.07 -2.25
C GLY A 83 11.67 -11.23 -0.77
N PHE A 84 10.62 -11.98 -0.43
CA PHE A 84 10.25 -12.28 0.95
C PHE A 84 9.41 -13.55 1.03
N ASP A 85 9.37 -14.19 2.19
CA ASP A 85 8.68 -15.46 2.40
C ASP A 85 8.10 -15.57 3.80
N ALA A 86 6.77 -15.70 3.88
CA ALA A 86 6.03 -15.87 5.13
C ALA A 86 6.48 -17.08 5.96
N GLU A 87 7.02 -18.13 5.35
CA GLU A 87 7.42 -19.34 6.08
C GLU A 87 8.83 -19.22 6.67
N THR A 88 9.72 -18.50 6.00
CA THR A 88 11.16 -18.52 6.33
C THR A 88 11.65 -17.21 6.95
N CYS A 89 10.86 -16.13 6.92
CA CYS A 89 11.27 -14.89 7.58
C CYS A 89 11.41 -15.09 9.10
N GLY A 90 12.45 -14.45 9.66
CA GLY A 90 12.59 -14.26 11.09
C GLY A 90 11.53 -13.31 11.61
N VAL A 91 11.07 -13.54 12.83
CA VAL A 91 10.15 -12.65 13.53
C VAL A 91 10.78 -12.32 14.87
N VAL A 92 10.95 -11.04 15.15
CA VAL A 92 11.41 -10.52 16.45
C VAL A 92 10.30 -9.64 17.01
N SER A 93 10.00 -9.82 18.29
CA SER A 93 9.03 -9.00 19.01
C SER A 93 9.71 -8.40 20.23
N SER A 94 9.60 -7.08 20.38
CA SER A 94 10.07 -6.31 21.53
C SER A 94 8.98 -5.31 21.89
N ILE A 95 7.92 -5.82 22.53
CA ILE A 95 6.73 -5.06 22.89
C ILE A 95 6.69 -4.94 24.41
N ASP A 96 6.46 -3.73 24.89
CA ASP A 96 6.30 -3.41 26.31
C ASP A 96 4.87 -2.91 26.61
N GLU A 97 4.53 -2.75 27.89
CA GLU A 97 3.27 -2.12 28.27
C GLU A 97 3.35 -0.59 28.11
N GLN A 98 2.20 0.06 27.86
CA GLN A 98 2.14 1.53 27.84
C GLN A 98 2.60 2.12 29.18
N SER A 99 3.37 3.22 29.11
CA SER A 99 3.79 3.97 30.30
C SER A 99 2.59 4.38 31.17
N PRO A 100 2.61 4.10 32.50
CA PRO A 100 1.58 4.55 33.42
C PRO A 100 1.41 6.09 33.46
N ASP A 101 2.49 6.84 33.22
CA ASP A 101 2.47 8.31 33.18
C ASP A 101 1.66 8.85 32.00
N ILE A 102 1.70 8.15 30.86
CA ILE A 102 0.87 8.46 29.69
C ILE A 102 -0.56 8.01 29.96
N ALA A 103 -0.72 6.80 30.51
CA ALA A 103 -2.03 6.23 30.76
C ALA A 103 -2.90 7.13 31.65
N GLN A 104 -2.32 7.77 32.68
CA GLN A 104 -3.03 8.67 33.59
C GLN A 104 -3.74 9.82 32.87
N GLY A 105 -3.11 10.40 31.85
CA GLY A 105 -3.68 11.51 31.07
C GLY A 105 -4.78 11.06 30.10
N VAL A 106 -4.64 9.85 29.55
CA VAL A 106 -5.57 9.29 28.56
C VAL A 106 -6.80 8.67 29.22
N ASP A 107 -6.64 8.02 30.39
CA ASP A 107 -7.71 7.37 31.15
C ASP A 107 -8.85 8.34 31.49
N VAL A 108 -8.54 9.61 31.69
CA VAL A 108 -9.51 10.67 31.99
C VAL A 108 -10.12 11.32 30.74
N GLY A 109 -9.83 10.79 29.54
CA GLY A 109 -10.35 11.27 28.27
C GLY A 109 -9.50 12.34 27.57
N GLY A 110 -8.24 12.52 27.99
CA GLY A 110 -7.27 13.37 27.29
C GLY A 110 -6.82 12.77 25.95
N ALA A 111 -6.28 13.61 25.07
CA ALA A 111 -5.62 13.13 23.84
C ALA A 111 -4.39 12.29 24.18
N GLY A 112 -4.10 11.25 23.38
CA GLY A 112 -2.94 10.37 23.56
C GLY A 112 -1.60 11.03 23.29
N ASP A 113 -1.58 12.07 22.45
CA ASP A 113 -0.42 12.91 22.19
C ASP A 113 -0.89 14.29 21.68
N SER A 114 0.03 15.26 21.66
CA SER A 114 -0.13 16.54 20.97
C SER A 114 -0.08 16.37 19.44
N GLY A 115 -0.87 17.16 18.70
CA GLY A 115 -0.88 17.07 17.24
C GLY A 115 -1.89 18.00 16.57
N MET A 116 -1.88 17.98 15.24
CA MET A 116 -2.83 18.68 14.38
C MET A 116 -3.32 17.73 13.28
N MET A 117 -4.61 17.79 12.98
CA MET A 117 -5.24 16.94 11.98
C MET A 117 -5.92 17.81 10.93
N PHE A 118 -5.79 17.42 9.66
CA PHE A 118 -6.46 18.08 8.53
C PHE A 118 -7.45 17.10 7.90
N GLY A 119 -8.69 17.53 7.72
CA GLY A 119 -9.67 16.86 6.87
C GLY A 119 -9.79 17.58 5.53
N PHE A 120 -9.91 16.83 4.45
CA PHE A 120 -10.10 17.38 3.10
C PHE A 120 -11.19 16.60 2.37
N ALA A 121 -11.99 17.30 1.56
CA ALA A 121 -12.97 16.72 0.66
C ALA A 121 -13.16 17.63 -0.56
N CYS A 122 -13.43 17.06 -1.73
CA CYS A 122 -13.77 17.78 -2.96
C CYS A 122 -14.72 16.94 -3.82
N ASP A 123 -15.51 17.57 -4.69
CA ASP A 123 -16.52 16.92 -5.52
C ASP A 123 -15.99 16.34 -6.85
N GLU A 124 -14.67 16.25 -7.02
CA GLU A 124 -14.03 15.70 -8.22
C GLU A 124 -14.37 14.21 -8.48
N THR A 125 -14.70 13.46 -7.43
CA THR A 125 -15.06 12.04 -7.50
C THR A 125 -16.28 11.73 -6.62
N PRO A 126 -17.03 10.64 -6.89
CA PRO A 126 -18.16 10.23 -6.04
C PRO A 126 -17.77 9.95 -4.58
N GLU A 127 -16.51 9.57 -4.33
CA GLU A 127 -15.95 9.33 -3.00
C GLU A 127 -15.57 10.62 -2.25
N LEU A 128 -15.81 11.79 -2.84
CA LEU A 128 -15.44 13.11 -2.33
C LEU A 128 -13.92 13.31 -2.14
N MET A 129 -13.12 12.67 -3.00
CA MET A 129 -11.65 12.68 -2.97
C MET A 129 -11.05 13.26 -4.26
N PRO A 130 -9.81 13.80 -4.23
CA PRO A 130 -9.16 14.31 -5.43
C PRO A 130 -8.98 13.20 -6.48
N LEU A 131 -9.25 13.51 -7.75
CA LEU A 131 -9.13 12.53 -8.83
C LEU A 131 -7.72 11.89 -8.96
N PRO A 132 -6.59 12.62 -8.82
CA PRO A 132 -5.26 12.06 -9.00
C PRO A 132 -4.96 10.91 -8.04
N ILE A 133 -5.22 11.10 -6.74
CA ILE A 133 -5.00 10.07 -5.72
C ILE A 133 -5.97 8.91 -5.88
N MET A 134 -7.23 9.17 -6.24
CA MET A 134 -8.21 8.12 -6.50
C MET A 134 -7.82 7.24 -7.68
N LEU A 135 -7.32 7.81 -8.78
CA LEU A 135 -6.80 7.04 -9.91
C LEU A 135 -5.56 6.23 -9.52
N ALA A 136 -4.61 6.82 -8.79
CA ALA A 136 -3.42 6.11 -8.31
C ALA A 136 -3.80 4.90 -7.42
N HIS A 137 -4.69 5.08 -6.45
CA HIS A 137 -5.20 4.00 -5.60
C HIS A 137 -5.93 2.91 -6.40
N ARG A 138 -6.80 3.29 -7.33
CA ARG A 138 -7.54 2.33 -8.16
C ARG A 138 -6.60 1.51 -9.05
N LEU A 139 -5.57 2.13 -9.61
CA LEU A 139 -4.54 1.45 -10.40
C LEU A 139 -3.70 0.49 -9.56
N ALA A 140 -3.23 0.91 -8.37
CA ALA A 140 -2.49 0.04 -7.45
C ALA A 140 -3.34 -1.16 -6.98
N ARG A 141 -4.62 -0.93 -6.69
CA ARG A 141 -5.59 -1.98 -6.36
C ARG A 141 -5.83 -2.91 -7.54
N ARG A 142 -5.94 -2.37 -8.76
CA ARG A 142 -6.13 -3.16 -9.96
C ARG A 142 -4.92 -4.05 -10.25
N LEU A 143 -3.69 -3.57 -10.02
CA LEU A 143 -2.48 -4.39 -10.08
C LEU A 143 -2.56 -5.59 -9.13
N ALA A 144 -2.96 -5.35 -7.88
CA ALA A 144 -3.14 -6.42 -6.90
C ALA A 144 -4.22 -7.42 -7.33
N GLU A 145 -5.36 -6.95 -7.86
CA GLU A 145 -6.43 -7.80 -8.38
C GLU A 145 -5.96 -8.73 -9.49
N VAL A 146 -5.36 -8.18 -10.56
CA VAL A 146 -4.96 -8.97 -11.74
C VAL A 146 -3.81 -9.94 -11.44
N ARG A 147 -3.03 -9.64 -10.40
CA ARG A 147 -2.04 -10.56 -9.82
C ARG A 147 -2.73 -11.69 -9.06
N ARG A 148 -3.60 -11.35 -8.10
CA ARG A 148 -4.28 -12.33 -7.21
C ARG A 148 -5.17 -13.30 -7.98
N ASN A 149 -5.92 -12.81 -8.96
CA ASN A 149 -6.80 -13.63 -9.81
C ASN A 149 -6.04 -14.34 -10.95
N LYS A 150 -4.73 -14.10 -11.08
CA LYS A 150 -3.83 -14.68 -12.08
C LYS A 150 -4.11 -14.29 -13.53
N THR A 151 -4.88 -13.22 -13.78
CA THR A 151 -4.97 -12.60 -15.12
C THR A 151 -3.56 -12.27 -15.63
N LEU A 152 -2.74 -11.66 -14.78
CA LEU A 152 -1.31 -11.41 -15.04
C LEU A 152 -0.46 -12.18 -14.04
N SER A 153 -0.34 -13.49 -14.28
CA SER A 153 0.30 -14.44 -13.35
C SER A 153 1.80 -14.24 -13.14
N TYR A 154 2.46 -13.43 -13.98
CA TYR A 154 3.88 -13.09 -13.84
C TYR A 154 4.12 -11.92 -12.87
N LEU A 155 3.07 -11.22 -12.42
CA LEU A 155 3.21 -10.13 -11.46
C LEU A 155 3.55 -10.65 -10.06
N ARG A 156 4.35 -9.86 -9.34
CA ARG A 156 4.73 -10.07 -7.95
C ARG A 156 4.14 -8.96 -7.07
N PRO A 157 4.19 -9.10 -5.73
CA PRO A 157 3.41 -8.23 -4.84
C PRO A 157 3.77 -6.74 -4.88
N ASP A 158 5.03 -6.38 -5.12
CA ASP A 158 5.48 -4.98 -5.05
C ASP A 158 5.11 -4.17 -6.31
N GLY A 159 4.79 -2.89 -6.13
CA GLY A 159 4.44 -1.98 -7.21
C GLY A 159 4.20 -0.55 -6.74
N LYS A 160 4.42 0.40 -7.65
CA LYS A 160 4.28 1.84 -7.46
C LYS A 160 3.54 2.43 -8.66
N VAL A 161 2.61 3.34 -8.39
CA VAL A 161 1.82 4.03 -9.40
C VAL A 161 1.82 5.52 -9.13
N GLN A 162 1.99 6.32 -10.17
CA GLN A 162 1.85 7.76 -10.13
C GLN A 162 0.95 8.23 -11.28
N VAL A 163 0.03 9.15 -10.99
CA VAL A 163 -0.90 9.71 -11.97
C VAL A 163 -0.81 11.22 -11.94
N THR A 164 -0.59 11.82 -13.11
CA THR A 164 -0.68 13.27 -13.30
C THR A 164 -1.97 13.61 -14.04
N VAL A 165 -2.76 14.52 -13.48
CA VAL A 165 -4.03 15.01 -14.03
C VAL A 165 -3.87 16.46 -14.45
N ARG A 166 -4.46 16.81 -15.61
CA ARG A 166 -4.61 18.20 -16.07
C ARG A 166 -5.83 18.83 -15.42
N TYR A 167 -5.68 20.02 -14.90
CA TYR A 167 -6.76 20.82 -14.35
C TYR A 167 -7.03 22.03 -15.25
N GLY A 168 -8.31 22.33 -15.47
CA GLY A 168 -8.78 23.49 -16.23
C GLY A 168 -8.63 24.80 -15.46
N ASP A 169 -8.98 25.91 -16.11
CA ASP A 169 -8.95 27.24 -15.48
C ASP A 169 -9.93 27.40 -14.31
N ASP A 170 -11.00 26.60 -14.30
CA ASP A 170 -12.00 26.51 -13.24
C ASP A 170 -11.57 25.58 -12.09
N GLY A 171 -10.37 24.99 -12.18
CA GLY A 171 -9.87 24.03 -11.19
C GLY A 171 -10.51 22.65 -11.28
N SER A 172 -11.26 22.35 -12.36
CA SER A 172 -11.84 21.02 -12.56
C SER A 172 -10.87 20.05 -13.27
N PRO A 173 -10.91 18.74 -12.99
CA PRO A 173 -10.15 17.75 -13.73
C PRO A 173 -10.58 17.69 -15.20
N SER A 174 -9.63 17.87 -16.12
CA SER A 174 -9.87 17.94 -17.57
C SER A 174 -9.32 16.73 -18.35
N GLY A 175 -8.53 15.86 -17.70
CA GLY A 175 -8.02 14.63 -18.30
C GLY A 175 -6.70 14.15 -17.68
N VAL A 176 -6.31 12.92 -17.99
CA VAL A 176 -5.02 12.37 -17.52
C VAL A 176 -3.90 12.84 -18.46
N ASP A 177 -2.81 13.33 -17.89
CA ASP A 177 -1.61 13.73 -18.62
C ASP A 177 -0.65 12.55 -18.80
N ASN A 178 -0.30 11.91 -17.70
CA ASN A 178 0.57 10.75 -17.73
C ASN A 178 0.29 9.79 -16.57
N VAL A 179 0.65 8.52 -16.80
CA VAL A 179 0.63 7.45 -15.82
C VAL A 179 2.02 6.81 -15.79
N VAL A 180 2.65 6.79 -14.62
CA VAL A 180 3.87 6.03 -14.36
C VAL A 180 3.49 4.82 -13.52
N LEU A 181 3.91 3.64 -13.94
CA LEU A 181 3.62 2.39 -13.25
C LEU A 181 4.88 1.54 -13.24
N SER A 182 5.37 1.21 -12.06
CA SER A 182 6.45 0.25 -11.87
C SER A 182 5.90 -0.91 -11.08
N THR A 183 5.93 -2.12 -11.63
CA THR A 183 5.42 -3.31 -10.95
C THR A 183 6.46 -4.41 -10.97
N GLN A 184 6.57 -5.11 -9.86
CA GLN A 184 7.48 -6.23 -9.71
C GLN A 184 6.98 -7.42 -10.55
N HIS A 185 7.89 -8.12 -11.21
CA HIS A 185 7.53 -9.19 -12.15
C HIS A 185 8.51 -10.37 -12.14
N HIS A 186 8.12 -11.46 -12.79
CA HIS A 186 8.98 -12.59 -13.07
C HIS A 186 10.09 -12.21 -14.05
N ASP A 187 11.24 -12.89 -13.97
CA ASP A 187 12.39 -12.59 -14.82
C ASP A 187 12.19 -12.97 -16.30
N GLU A 188 11.23 -13.85 -16.57
CA GLU A 188 11.01 -14.45 -17.89
C GLU A 188 9.98 -13.70 -18.75
N ILE A 189 9.29 -12.70 -18.20
CA ILE A 189 8.29 -11.95 -18.97
C ILE A 189 8.96 -11.00 -19.96
N ASP A 190 8.47 -11.00 -21.20
CA ASP A 190 8.90 -10.04 -22.21
C ASP A 190 8.41 -8.62 -21.87
N ALA A 191 9.28 -7.63 -22.08
CA ALA A 191 8.99 -6.25 -21.70
C ALA A 191 7.90 -5.61 -22.57
N GLU A 192 7.77 -5.98 -23.84
CA GLU A 192 6.71 -5.46 -24.72
C GLU A 192 5.37 -6.07 -24.34
N GLN A 193 5.34 -7.39 -24.11
CA GLN A 193 4.15 -8.09 -23.61
C GLN A 193 3.66 -7.49 -22.29
N MET A 194 4.55 -7.30 -21.32
CA MET A 194 4.20 -6.70 -20.03
C MET A 194 3.62 -5.29 -20.19
N ARG A 195 4.18 -4.46 -21.08
CA ARG A 195 3.65 -3.11 -21.32
C ARG A 195 2.25 -3.16 -21.92
N ALA A 196 2.01 -4.05 -22.88
CA ALA A 196 0.70 -4.22 -23.49
C ALA A 196 -0.33 -4.69 -22.46
N ASP A 197 0.01 -5.71 -21.68
CA ASP A 197 -0.85 -6.30 -20.64
C ASP A 197 -1.23 -5.29 -19.56
N ILE A 198 -0.27 -4.50 -19.08
CA ILE A 198 -0.53 -3.44 -18.09
C ILE A 198 -1.37 -2.31 -18.69
N ALA A 199 -1.09 -1.92 -19.94
CA ALA A 199 -1.90 -0.90 -20.61
C ALA A 199 -3.37 -1.33 -20.75
N GLU A 200 -3.62 -2.59 -21.09
CA GLU A 200 -4.98 -3.14 -21.28
C GLU A 200 -5.66 -3.47 -19.95
N HIS A 201 -5.08 -4.36 -19.15
CA HIS A 201 -5.75 -4.97 -18.01
C HIS A 201 -5.73 -4.11 -16.74
N VAL A 202 -4.88 -3.07 -16.70
CA VAL A 202 -4.72 -2.17 -15.56
C VAL A 202 -5.12 -0.74 -15.92
N ILE A 203 -4.41 -0.11 -16.86
CA ILE A 203 -4.61 1.32 -17.16
C ILE A 203 -5.95 1.54 -17.85
N ALA A 204 -6.24 0.83 -18.94
CA ALA A 204 -7.49 1.00 -19.68
C ALA A 204 -8.72 0.52 -18.90
N ALA A 205 -8.54 -0.40 -17.95
CA ALA A 205 -9.59 -0.88 -17.06
C ALA A 205 -9.98 0.13 -15.97
N VAL A 206 -9.07 1.02 -15.56
CA VAL A 206 -9.29 1.99 -14.47
C VAL A 206 -9.54 3.40 -14.99
N VAL A 207 -8.77 3.84 -16.00
CA VAL A 207 -8.85 5.21 -16.50
C VAL A 207 -9.97 5.31 -17.55
N PRO A 208 -11.01 6.13 -17.31
CA PRO A 208 -12.11 6.29 -18.26
C PRO A 208 -11.65 6.74 -19.65
N VAL A 209 -12.38 6.36 -20.69
CA VAL A 209 -12.02 6.68 -22.09
C VAL A 209 -12.01 8.19 -22.31
N GLU A 210 -12.94 8.91 -21.68
CA GLU A 210 -13.10 10.36 -21.74
C GLU A 210 -11.86 11.06 -21.19
N MET A 211 -11.28 10.52 -20.12
CA MET A 211 -10.05 11.01 -19.50
C MET A 211 -8.78 10.64 -20.29
N ARG A 212 -8.90 9.71 -21.24
CA ARG A 212 -7.84 9.26 -22.16
C ARG A 212 -7.94 9.86 -23.57
N SER A 213 -8.87 10.78 -23.81
CA SER A 213 -9.14 11.35 -25.14
C SER A 213 -8.01 12.24 -25.70
N GLY A 214 -7.01 12.60 -24.88
CA GLY A 214 -5.72 13.17 -25.31
C GLY A 214 -4.60 12.12 -25.37
N GLN A 215 -3.43 12.44 -25.92
CA GLN A 215 -2.26 11.55 -25.85
C GLN A 215 -1.79 11.37 -24.38
N VAL A 216 -2.38 10.41 -23.67
CA VAL A 216 -1.92 10.00 -22.34
C VAL A 216 -0.57 9.34 -22.48
N ARG A 217 0.44 9.89 -21.80
CA ARG A 217 1.77 9.29 -21.78
C ARG A 217 1.78 8.17 -20.74
N THR A 218 2.12 6.95 -21.15
CA THR A 218 2.22 5.81 -20.25
C THR A 218 3.68 5.38 -20.12
N PHE A 219 4.15 5.32 -18.88
CA PHE A 219 5.52 4.91 -18.53
C PHE A 219 5.43 3.64 -17.68
N ILE A 220 5.44 2.49 -18.34
CA ILE A 220 5.33 1.17 -17.68
C ILE A 220 6.72 0.56 -17.55
N ASN A 221 7.12 0.30 -16.30
CA ASN A 221 8.46 -0.13 -15.88
C ASN A 221 9.58 0.66 -16.59
N PRO A 222 9.65 1.99 -16.41
CA PRO A 222 10.60 2.84 -17.12
C PRO A 222 12.07 2.51 -16.81
N THR A 223 12.35 1.92 -15.65
CA THR A 223 13.67 1.39 -15.26
C THR A 223 14.04 0.09 -15.99
N GLY A 224 13.10 -0.48 -16.76
CA GLY A 224 13.24 -1.75 -17.45
C GLY A 224 12.85 -2.92 -16.56
N ARG A 225 13.81 -3.43 -15.78
CA ARG A 225 13.68 -4.69 -15.04
C ARG A 225 13.40 -4.43 -13.55
N PHE A 226 12.29 -4.96 -13.04
CA PHE A 226 11.92 -4.91 -11.63
C PHE A 226 11.58 -6.32 -11.12
N VAL A 227 12.60 -7.17 -10.97
CA VAL A 227 12.43 -8.58 -10.54
C VAL A 227 12.59 -8.73 -9.03
N ILE A 228 13.57 -8.01 -8.47
CA ILE A 228 13.87 -7.96 -7.03
C ILE A 228 13.06 -6.79 -6.45
N GLY A 229 12.16 -7.08 -5.51
CA GLY A 229 11.24 -6.11 -4.91
C GLY A 229 10.78 -6.57 -3.54
N GLY A 230 10.00 -5.74 -2.84
CA GLY A 230 9.67 -5.96 -1.44
C GLY A 230 10.88 -5.79 -0.50
N PRO A 231 10.84 -6.37 0.71
CA PRO A 231 11.85 -6.16 1.77
C PRO A 231 13.31 -6.48 1.45
N VAL A 232 13.58 -7.17 0.33
CA VAL A 232 14.96 -7.45 -0.12
C VAL A 232 15.56 -6.29 -0.92
N ALA A 233 14.72 -5.41 -1.46
CA ALA A 233 15.13 -4.31 -2.32
C ALA A 233 15.12 -2.97 -1.59
N ASP A 234 14.26 -2.83 -0.59
CA ASP A 234 13.97 -1.61 0.17
C ASP A 234 13.54 -2.04 1.59
#